data_AF-A0A923ZM68-F1
#
_entry.id   AF-A0A923ZM68-F1
#
_cell.length_a   1.000
_cell.length_b   1.000
_cell.length_c   1.000
_cell.angle_alpha   90.00
_cell.angle_beta   90.00
_cell.angle_gamma   90.00
#
_symmetry.space_group_name_H-M   'P 1'
#
loop_
_entity.id
_entity.type
_entity.pdbx_description
1 polymer ?
#
loop_
_entity_poly.entity_id
_entity_poly.type
_entity_poly.pdbx_seq_one_letter_code
_entity_poly.pdbx_strand_id
1 'polypeptide(L)' 'MELLQHGKVYQNPELSLTQLAKQLQTNPSVVSRVINQGFQLNFNDFTNQYRIEAIM' A
#
# COMPACT_ATOMS: atom_id res chain seq x y z
N MET A 1 -2.29 -4.65 -8.98
CA MET A 1 -2.90 -4.70 -7.63
C MET A 1 -2.73 -6.06 -6.94
N GLU A 2 -2.24 -7.12 -7.61
CA GLU A 2 -2.05 -8.44 -6.99
C GLU A 2 -1.08 -8.49 -5.79
N LEU A 3 -0.07 -7.59 -5.73
CA LEU A 3 0.98 -7.66 -4.71
C LEU A 3 0.45 -7.44 -3.28
N LEU A 4 -0.53 -6.55 -3.12
CA LEU A 4 -1.13 -6.25 -1.81
C LEU A 4 -1.96 -7.44 -1.30
N GLN A 5 -2.71 -8.10 -2.17
CA GLN A 5 -3.59 -9.21 -1.81
C GLN A 5 -2.83 -10.54 -1.67
N HIS A 6 -1.89 -10.86 -2.56
CA HIS A 6 -1.15 -12.13 -2.51
C HIS A 6 0.03 -12.11 -1.54
N GLY A 7 0.69 -10.97 -1.37
CA GLY A 7 1.85 -10.84 -0.49
C GLY A 7 1.51 -10.55 0.97
N LYS A 8 0.24 -10.23 1.27
CA LYS A 8 -0.22 -9.74 2.58
C LYS A 8 0.69 -8.64 3.15
N VAL A 9 1.25 -7.81 2.27
CA VAL A 9 2.30 -6.84 2.63
C VAL A 9 1.77 -5.84 3.67
N TYR A 10 0.46 -5.55 3.62
CA TYR A 10 -0.27 -4.75 4.60
C TYR A 10 -0.21 -5.29 6.04
N GLN A 11 0.09 -6.58 6.25
CA GLN A 11 0.24 -7.16 7.59
C GLN A 11 1.54 -6.76 8.28
N ASN A 12 2.53 -6.26 7.54
CA ASN A 12 3.72 -5.71 8.18
C ASN A 12 3.37 -4.36 8.84
N PRO A 13 3.41 -4.24 10.18
CA PRO A 13 3.11 -2.99 10.86
C PRO A 13 4.13 -1.90 10.52
N GLU A 14 5.36 -2.27 10.13
CA GLU A 14 6.40 -1.33 9.72
C GLU A 14 6.35 -0.96 8.24
N LEU A 15 5.33 -1.43 7.50
CA LEU A 15 5.20 -1.15 6.07
C LEU A 15 5.16 0.37 5.83
N SER A 16 6.18 0.87 5.16
CA SER A 16 6.26 2.26 4.71
C SER A 16 6.10 2.36 3.20
N LEU A 17 5.72 3.57 2.75
CA LEU A 17 5.63 3.91 1.33
C LEU A 17 6.92 3.57 0.57
N THR A 18 8.08 3.81 1.19
CA THR A 18 9.40 3.53 0.62
C THR A 18 9.66 2.05 0.44
N GLN A 19 9.29 1.23 1.43
CA GLN A 19 9.40 -0.22 1.32
C GLN A 19 8.46 -0.78 0.24
N LEU A 20 7.22 -0.28 0.18
CA LEU A 20 6.28 -0.67 -0.87
C LEU A 20 6.81 -0.31 -2.26
N ALA A 21 7.36 0.90 -2.43
CA ALA A 21 7.99 1.32 -3.67
C ALA A 21 9.17 0.43 -4.06
N LYS A 22 10.01 0.03 -3.09
CA LYS A 22 11.13 -0.89 -3.33
C LYS A 22 10.66 -2.26 -3.80
N GLN A 23 9.61 -2.82 -3.20
CA GLN A 23 9.03 -4.11 -3.61
C GLN A 23 8.41 -4.05 -5.02
N LEU A 24 7.80 -2.91 -5.34
CA LEU A 24 7.23 -2.63 -6.67
C LEU A 24 8.28 -2.18 -7.70
N GLN A 25 9.57 -2.17 -7.32
CA GLN A 25 10.69 -1.71 -8.17
C GLN A 25 10.43 -0.32 -8.80
N THR A 26 9.87 0.59 -8.02
CA THR A 26 9.53 1.96 -8.42
C THR A 26 9.96 2.97 -7.36
N ASN A 27 9.52 4.23 -7.49
CA ASN A 27 9.79 5.28 -6.52
C ASN A 27 8.57 5.62 -5.63
N PRO A 28 8.79 6.12 -4.40
CA PRO A 28 7.71 6.46 -3.47
C PRO A 28 6.71 7.49 -4.03
N SER A 29 7.17 8.44 -4.85
CA SER A 29 6.32 9.47 -5.44
C SER A 29 5.33 8.90 -6.45
N VAL A 30 5.73 7.90 -7.23
CA VAL A 30 4.85 7.18 -8.16
C VAL A 30 3.81 6.40 -7.39
N VAL A 31 4.20 5.66 -6.35
CA VAL A 31 3.25 4.92 -5.50
C VAL A 31 2.26 5.88 -4.85
N SER A 32 2.73 6.97 -4.25
CA SER A 32 1.88 7.99 -3.63
C SER A 32 0.92 8.61 -4.64
N ARG A 33 1.40 8.96 -5.85
CA ARG A 33 0.54 9.52 -6.91
C ARG A 33 -0.53 8.53 -7.33
N VAL A 34 -0.19 7.27 -7.55
CA VAL A 34 -1.15 6.23 -7.95
C VAL A 34 -2.20 6.00 -6.87
N ILE A 35 -1.80 5.94 -5.60
CA ILE A 35 -2.75 5.77 -4.48
C ILE A 35 -3.68 6.99 -4.39
N ASN A 36 -3.12 8.20 -4.40
CA ASN A 36 -3.94 9.42 -4.32
C ASN A 36 -4.88 9.57 -5.53
N GLN A 37 -4.43 9.28 -6.75
CA GLN A 37 -5.26 9.45 -7.95
C GLN A 37 -6.28 8.33 -8.13
N GLY A 38 -5.91 7.09 -7.80
CA GLY A 38 -6.77 5.92 -7.99
C GLY A 38 -7.78 5.72 -6.87
N PHE A 39 -7.40 6.06 -5.63
CA PHE A 39 -8.20 5.77 -4.43
C PHE A 39 -8.59 7.03 -3.65
N GLN A 40 -8.02 8.20 -3.95
CA GLN A 40 -8.25 9.45 -3.20
C GLN A 40 -7.89 9.32 -1.71
N LEU A 41 -6.92 8.46 -1.42
CA LEU A 41 -6.41 8.19 -0.08
C LEU A 41 -4.92 8.53 -0.03
N ASN A 42 -4.42 8.84 1.17
CA ASN A 42 -2.98 8.77 1.40
C ASN A 42 -2.56 7.29 1.63
N PHE A 43 -1.25 7.05 1.65
CA PHE A 43 -0.70 5.70 1.82
C PHE A 43 -1.14 5.01 3.12
N ASN A 44 -1.24 5.75 4.23
CA ASN A 44 -1.63 5.19 5.52
C ASN A 44 -3.09 4.78 5.53
N ASP A 45 -3.98 5.62 4.99
CA ASP A 45 -5.41 5.29 4.89
C ASP A 45 -5.63 4.08 3.99
N PHE A 46 -4.95 4.07 2.84
CA PHE A 46 -4.98 2.95 1.91
C PHE A 46 -4.55 1.65 2.57
N THR A 47 -3.40 1.62 3.26
CA THR A 47 -2.92 0.40 3.93
C THR A 47 -3.79 -0.01 5.10
N ASN A 48 -4.33 0.94 5.87
CA ASN A 48 -5.24 0.64 6.98
C ASN A 48 -6.57 0.05 6.50
N GLN A 49 -7.10 0.49 5.36
CA GLN A 49 -8.32 -0.08 4.80
C GLN A 49 -8.15 -1.57 4.48
N TYR A 50 -7.04 -1.96 3.83
CA TYR A 50 -6.72 -3.38 3.60
C TYR A 50 -6.50 -4.18 4.90
N ARG A 51 -5.95 -3.57 5.95
CA ARG A 51 -5.77 -4.23 7.27
C ARG A 51 -7.11 -4.53 7.94
N ILE A 52 -8.05 -3.59 7.88
CA ILE A 52 -9.40 -3.76 8.44
C ILE A 52 -10.17 -4.82 7.65
N GLU A 53 -10.16 -4.73 6.32
CA GLU A 53 -10.82 -5.70 5.43
C GLU A 53 -10.28 -7.12 5.61
N ALA A 54 -9.01 -7.29 5.95
CA ALA A 54 -8.42 -8.62 6.18
C ALA A 54 -8.78 -9.26 7.53
N ILE A 55 -9.40 -8.51 8.45
CA ILE A 55 -9.85 -8.98 9.77
C ILE A 55 -11.36 -9.30 9.76
N MET A 56 -12.11 -8.72 8.82
CA MET A 56 -13.53 -9.04 8.57
C MET A 56 -13.70 -10.32 7.76
#